data_AF-A0A7K1CUW4-F1
#
_entry.id   AF-A0A7K1CUW4-F1
#
_cell.length_a   1.000
_cell.length_b   1.000
_cell.length_c   1.000
_cell.angle_alpha   90.00
_cell.angle_beta   90.00
_cell.angle_gamma   90.00
#
_symmetry.space_group_name_H-M   'P 1'
#
loop_
_entity.id
_entity.type
_entity.pdbx_description
1 polymer ?
#
loop_
_entity_poly.entity_id
_entity_poly.type
_entity_poly.pdbx_seq_one_letter_code
_entity_poly.pdbx_strand_id
1 'polypeptide(L)'
;MEQHGLIDMKELSEISTMDKIEEQIGNSPKVECPLEHFFTPEIYTRKIFMPKDSIVVSLKHKTTHPFFILKGKVAVLREKENGEFEIEGMHEAGFMGITRTGTKRLLYNIEDTIWVTCHSNPDNIEDPNEIVLRLSEPNENPLIDTSKPEFSIWKKEVSPSLIHKELQIA
;
A
#
# COMPACT_ATOMS: atom_id res chain seq x y z
N MET A 1 14.30 -23.74 18.57
CA MET A 1 12.89 -23.97 18.95
C MET A 1 12.26 -22.60 19.13
N GLU A 2 11.86 -21.98 18.03
CA GLU A 2 11.10 -20.73 18.09
C GLU A 2 9.62 -21.12 18.15
N GLN A 3 8.96 -20.71 19.22
CA GLN A 3 7.51 -20.82 19.38
C GLN A 3 6.84 -19.96 18.31
N HIS A 4 6.52 -20.55 17.16
CA HIS A 4 5.46 -20.02 16.32
C HIS A 4 4.17 -20.30 17.09
N GLY A 5 3.60 -19.25 17.69
CA GLY A 5 2.30 -19.35 18.35
C GLY A 5 1.31 -19.99 17.38
N LEU A 6 0.70 -21.09 17.80
CA LEU A 6 -0.35 -21.74 17.03
C LEU A 6 -1.50 -20.74 16.89
N ILE A 7 -1.71 -20.19 15.68
CA ILE A 7 -2.87 -19.37 15.36
C ILE A 7 -4.11 -20.27 15.52
N ASP A 8 -5.13 -19.80 16.25
CA ASP A 8 -6.37 -20.56 16.45
C ASP A 8 -7.04 -20.83 15.08
N MET A 9 -7.56 -22.03 14.86
CA MET A 9 -8.31 -22.35 13.64
C MET A 9 -9.53 -21.43 13.44
N LYS A 10 -10.09 -20.89 14.52
CA LYS A 10 -11.15 -19.90 14.44
C LYS A 10 -10.63 -18.55 13.94
N GLU A 11 -9.47 -18.11 14.43
CA GLU A 11 -8.81 -16.89 13.94
C GLU A 11 -8.45 -17.01 12.45
N LEU A 12 -7.94 -18.16 11.99
CA LEU A 12 -7.64 -18.42 10.58
C LEU A 12 -8.86 -18.25 9.65
N SER A 13 -10.07 -18.53 10.15
CA SER A 13 -11.31 -18.37 9.38
C SER A 13 -11.81 -16.92 9.27
N GLU A 14 -11.30 -16.03 10.12
CA GLU A 14 -11.64 -14.60 10.17
C GLU A 14 -10.59 -13.72 9.46
N ILE A 15 -9.49 -14.30 9.00
CA ILE A 15 -8.43 -13.58 8.27
C ILE A 15 -8.95 -13.09 6.92
N SER A 16 -8.82 -11.78 6.70
CA SER A 16 -9.24 -11.13 5.47
C SER A 16 -8.43 -11.60 4.26
N THR A 17 -9.00 -11.46 3.06
CA THR A 17 -8.26 -11.77 1.83
C THR A 17 -7.10 -10.77 1.65
N MET A 18 -7.27 -9.51 2.06
CA MET A 18 -6.19 -8.53 2.09
C MET A 18 -5.00 -8.99 2.93
N ASP A 19 -5.23 -9.53 4.13
CA ASP A 19 -4.15 -9.96 5.01
C ASP A 19 -3.31 -11.09 4.40
N LYS A 20 -3.97 -12.02 3.70
CA LYS A 20 -3.30 -13.11 2.96
C LYS A 20 -2.48 -12.58 1.79
N ILE A 21 -2.99 -11.59 1.06
CA ILE A 21 -2.25 -10.96 -0.04
C ILE A 21 -1.02 -10.22 0.51
N GLU A 22 -1.15 -9.51 1.62
CA GLU A 22 -0.02 -8.83 2.25
C GLU A 22 1.06 -9.80 2.75
N GLU A 23 0.67 -10.93 3.32
CA GLU A 23 1.61 -11.99 3.70
C GLU A 23 2.36 -12.52 2.47
N GLN A 24 1.66 -12.78 1.36
CA GLN A 24 2.27 -13.20 0.10
C GLN A 24 3.22 -12.13 -0.47
N ILE A 25 2.86 -10.84 -0.42
CA ILE A 25 3.74 -9.71 -0.77
C ILE A 25 4.99 -9.68 0.12
N GLY A 26 4.81 -9.94 1.41
CA GLY A 26 5.90 -10.03 2.37
C GLY A 26 6.93 -11.09 1.98
N ASN A 27 6.45 -12.26 1.56
CA ASN A 27 7.25 -13.44 1.24
C ASN A 27 7.75 -13.53 -0.22
N SER A 28 7.24 -12.69 -1.13
CA SER A 28 7.63 -12.69 -2.54
C SER A 28 8.90 -11.85 -2.80
N PRO A 29 9.62 -12.08 -3.92
CA PRO A 29 10.67 -11.18 -4.39
C PRO A 29 10.20 -9.73 -4.42
N LYS A 30 10.99 -8.83 -3.82
CA LYS A 30 10.60 -7.43 -3.74
C LYS A 30 10.69 -6.77 -5.11
N VAL A 31 9.63 -6.07 -5.46
CA VAL A 31 9.61 -5.19 -6.63
C VAL A 31 10.09 -3.82 -6.21
N GLU A 32 11.07 -3.28 -6.92
CA GLU A 32 11.48 -1.90 -6.69
C GLU A 32 10.40 -0.95 -7.17
N CYS A 33 9.84 -0.19 -6.22
CA CYS A 33 8.91 0.90 -6.47
C CYS A 33 9.52 2.21 -5.94
N PRO A 34 10.48 2.83 -6.65
CA PRO A 34 11.20 4.02 -6.20
C PRO A 34 10.27 5.14 -5.76
N LEU A 35 10.68 5.83 -4.70
CA LEU A 35 9.95 6.92 -4.08
C LEU A 35 10.74 8.21 -4.18
N GLU A 36 10.04 9.29 -4.47
CA GLU A 36 10.55 10.65 -4.39
C GLU A 36 9.67 11.47 -3.45
N HIS A 37 10.33 12.23 -2.59
CA HIS A 37 9.72 13.04 -1.54
C HIS A 37 10.00 14.51 -1.80
N PHE A 38 8.95 15.32 -1.81
CA PHE A 38 9.03 16.75 -2.01
C PHE A 38 8.40 17.46 -0.82
N PHE A 39 9.12 18.45 -0.30
CA PHE A 39 8.71 19.24 0.85
C PHE A 39 8.62 20.70 0.43
N THR A 40 7.45 21.28 0.60
CA THR A 40 7.21 22.71 0.48
C THR A 40 6.54 23.18 1.77
N PRO A 41 6.49 24.50 2.05
CA PRO A 41 5.78 24.99 3.22
C PRO A 41 4.38 24.38 3.32
N GLU A 42 4.09 23.76 4.46
CA GLU A 42 2.81 23.16 4.84
C GLU A 42 2.31 21.98 3.98
N ILE A 43 3.09 21.51 2.99
CA ILE A 43 2.68 20.46 2.06
C ILE A 43 3.80 19.44 1.87
N TYR A 44 3.43 18.17 1.95
CA TYR A 44 4.28 17.05 1.57
C TYR A 44 3.73 16.34 0.35
N THR A 45 4.56 16.16 -0.68
CA THR A 45 4.20 15.43 -1.89
C THR A 45 5.06 14.17 -2.01
N ARG A 46 4.41 13.03 -2.22
CA ARG A 46 5.07 11.74 -2.46
C ARG A 46 4.78 11.29 -3.88
N LYS A 47 5.82 11.00 -4.65
CA LYS A 47 5.74 10.36 -5.96
C LYS A 47 6.27 8.93 -5.85
N ILE A 48 5.54 7.99 -6.42
CA ILE A 48 5.97 6.59 -6.53
C ILE A 48 5.98 6.18 -8.00
N PHE A 49 7.06 5.52 -8.41
CA PHE A 49 7.09 4.73 -9.64
C PHE A 49 6.71 3.29 -9.30
N MET A 50 5.74 2.74 -10.03
CA MET A 50 5.31 1.35 -9.90
C MET A 50 5.45 0.68 -11.26
N PRO A 51 6.30 -0.36 -11.40
CA PRO A 51 6.52 -0.99 -12.68
C PRO A 51 5.28 -1.74 -13.15
N LYS A 52 5.15 -1.90 -14.47
CA LYS A 52 4.12 -2.74 -15.07
C LYS A 52 4.06 -4.13 -14.42
N ASP A 53 2.85 -4.67 -14.33
CA ASP A 53 2.49 -5.95 -13.75
C ASP A 53 2.74 -6.05 -12.24
N SER A 54 3.10 -4.96 -11.55
CA SER A 54 3.22 -4.95 -10.10
C SER A 54 1.87 -4.83 -9.40
N ILE A 55 1.75 -5.47 -8.25
CA ILE A 55 0.69 -5.26 -7.28
C ILE A 55 1.28 -4.48 -6.11
N VAL A 56 0.61 -3.40 -5.72
CA VAL A 56 1.00 -2.57 -4.58
C VAL A 56 -0.17 -2.49 -3.62
N VAL A 57 0.08 -2.79 -2.34
CA VAL A 57 -0.93 -2.61 -1.28
C VAL A 57 -0.66 -1.31 -0.56
N SER A 58 -1.70 -0.47 -0.52
CA SER A 58 -1.66 0.77 0.22
C SER A 58 -1.84 0.54 1.71
N LEU A 59 -1.62 1.62 2.41
CA LEU A 59 -1.75 1.75 3.84
C LEU A 59 -3.20 2.12 4.11
N LYS A 60 -3.68 1.88 5.32
CA LYS A 60 -4.93 2.50 5.73
C LYS A 60 -4.69 3.97 6.08
N HIS A 61 -5.31 4.87 5.32
CA HIS A 61 -5.05 6.31 5.41
C HIS A 61 -5.81 6.97 6.56
N LYS A 62 -5.14 7.79 7.38
CA LYS A 62 -5.75 8.63 8.43
C LYS A 62 -6.32 9.95 7.90
N THR A 63 -5.82 10.41 6.75
CA THR A 63 -6.16 11.72 6.18
C THR A 63 -6.82 11.61 4.81
N THR A 64 -7.64 12.60 4.50
CA THR A 64 -8.20 12.78 3.15
C THR A 64 -7.26 13.67 2.34
N HIS A 65 -6.90 13.23 1.13
CA HIS A 65 -5.90 13.92 0.31
C HIS A 65 -6.08 13.64 -1.18
N PRO A 66 -5.68 14.57 -2.07
CA PRO A 66 -5.70 14.34 -3.50
C PRO A 66 -4.56 13.42 -3.96
N PHE A 67 -4.81 12.77 -5.10
CA PHE A 67 -3.80 12.04 -5.85
C PHE A 67 -3.95 12.26 -7.35
N PHE A 68 -2.87 12.00 -8.07
CA PHE A 68 -2.76 12.19 -9.51
C PHE A 68 -2.01 11.02 -10.15
N ILE A 69 -2.49 10.59 -11.33
CA ILE A 69 -1.78 9.64 -12.17
C ILE A 69 -1.06 10.44 -13.26
N LEU A 70 0.27 10.49 -13.21
CA LEU A 70 1.06 11.25 -14.18
C LEU A 70 1.49 10.42 -15.38
N LYS A 71 1.55 9.10 -15.22
CA LYS A 71 1.90 8.12 -16.27
C LYS A 71 1.21 6.80 -15.96
N GLY A 72 0.88 6.05 -17.00
CA GLY A 72 0.49 4.64 -16.90
C GLY A 72 -1.00 4.43 -16.78
N LYS A 73 -1.35 3.18 -16.46
CA LYS A 73 -2.71 2.68 -16.31
C LYS A 73 -2.76 1.71 -15.14
N VAL A 74 -3.71 1.91 -14.23
CA VAL A 74 -3.80 1.20 -12.96
C VAL A 74 -5.25 0.81 -12.66
N ALA A 75 -5.43 -0.43 -12.22
CA ALA A 75 -6.68 -0.88 -11.62
C ALA A 75 -6.60 -0.68 -10.11
N VAL A 76 -7.60 0.01 -9.56
CA VAL A 76 -7.77 0.17 -8.12
C VAL A 76 -8.81 -0.81 -7.64
N LEU A 77 -8.45 -1.65 -6.68
CA LEU A 77 -9.33 -2.64 -6.09
C LEU A 77 -9.55 -2.33 -4.60
N ARG A 78 -10.78 -2.56 -4.16
CA ARG A 78 -11.16 -2.51 -2.75
C ARG A 78 -11.68 -3.89 -2.31
N GLU A 79 -11.40 -4.25 -1.07
CA GLU A 79 -11.99 -5.42 -0.44
C GLU A 79 -13.38 -5.07 0.08
N LYS A 80 -14.35 -5.91 -0.22
CA LYS A 80 -15.73 -5.83 0.31
C LYS A 80 -15.82 -6.46 1.69
N GLU A 81 -16.92 -6.21 2.39
CA GLU A 81 -17.23 -6.84 3.68
C GLU A 81 -17.25 -8.38 3.62
N ASN A 82 -17.56 -8.97 2.47
CA ASN A 82 -17.53 -10.41 2.26
C ASN A 82 -16.13 -10.97 1.90
N GLY A 83 -15.08 -10.15 1.94
CA GLY A 83 -13.70 -10.52 1.63
C GLY A 83 -13.38 -10.61 0.13
N GLU A 84 -14.35 -10.34 -0.76
CA GLU A 84 -14.10 -10.30 -2.20
C GLU A 84 -13.50 -8.97 -2.63
N PHE A 85 -12.57 -9.00 -3.58
CA PHE A 85 -12.09 -7.77 -4.22
C PHE A 85 -12.99 -7.35 -5.36
N GLU A 86 -13.29 -6.07 -5.43
CA GLU A 86 -13.92 -5.43 -6.59
C GLU A 86 -13.05 -4.32 -7.15
N ILE A 87 -13.12 -4.16 -8.46
CA ILE A 87 -12.50 -3.03 -9.14
C ILE A 87 -13.31 -1.78 -8.77
N GLU A 88 -12.71 -0.92 -7.93
CA GLU A 88 -13.21 0.42 -7.60
C GLU A 88 -13.15 1.31 -8.84
N GLY A 89 -12.08 1.18 -9.63
CA GLY A 89 -11.92 1.95 -10.86
C GLY A 89 -10.68 1.57 -11.67
N MET A 90 -10.68 2.02 -12.92
CA MET A 90 -9.52 2.01 -13.80
C MET A 90 -9.10 3.45 -14.04
N HIS A 91 -7.84 3.77 -13.77
CA HIS A 91 -7.32 5.12 -13.88
C HIS A 91 -6.11 5.13 -14.80
N GLU A 92 -5.96 6.23 -15.54
CA GLU A 92 -4.86 6.43 -16.50
C GLU A 92 -4.27 7.84 -16.35
N ALA A 93 -3.17 8.10 -17.04
CA ALA A 93 -2.48 9.39 -16.99
C ALA A 93 -3.44 10.58 -17.23
N GLY A 94 -3.35 11.59 -16.36
CA GLY A 94 -4.25 12.75 -16.34
C GLY A 94 -5.43 12.61 -15.37
N PHE A 95 -5.66 11.43 -14.81
CA PHE A 95 -6.67 11.23 -13.78
C PHE A 95 -6.26 11.90 -12.45
N MET A 96 -7.23 12.56 -11.81
CA MET A 96 -7.14 13.09 -10.46
C MET A 96 -8.26 12.48 -9.61
N GLY A 97 -7.91 12.06 -8.39
CA GLY A 97 -8.87 11.54 -7.43
C GLY A 97 -8.62 12.04 -6.02
N ILE A 98 -9.53 11.68 -5.12
CA ILE A 98 -9.42 11.95 -3.68
C ILE A 98 -9.39 10.62 -2.95
N THR A 99 -8.35 10.39 -2.16
CA THR A 99 -8.31 9.32 -1.17
C THR A 99 -9.00 9.80 0.10
N ARG A 100 -9.98 9.05 0.59
CA ARG A 100 -10.69 9.36 1.84
C ARG A 100 -10.04 8.65 3.03
N THR A 101 -10.17 9.23 4.21
CA THR A 101 -9.78 8.57 5.47
C THR A 101 -10.41 7.18 5.60
N GLY A 102 -9.66 6.22 6.12
CA GLY A 102 -10.05 4.82 6.28
C GLY A 102 -9.83 3.95 5.05
N THR A 103 -9.50 4.53 3.89
CA THR A 103 -9.27 3.77 2.65
C THR A 103 -7.97 2.96 2.73
N LYS A 104 -8.03 1.69 2.32
CA LYS A 104 -6.90 0.80 2.02
C LYS A 104 -7.18 0.18 0.64
N ARG A 105 -6.19 0.12 -0.24
CA ARG A 105 -6.37 -0.27 -1.65
C ARG A 105 -5.33 -1.29 -2.07
N LEU A 106 -5.76 -2.14 -3.01
CA LEU A 106 -4.87 -2.95 -3.81
C LEU A 106 -4.78 -2.33 -5.20
N LEU A 107 -3.58 -2.04 -5.65
CA LEU A 107 -3.31 -1.43 -6.95
C LEU A 107 -2.69 -2.48 -7.85
N TYR A 108 -3.27 -2.71 -9.03
CA TYR A 108 -2.66 -3.51 -10.08
C TYR A 108 -2.24 -2.61 -11.24
N ASN A 109 -0.92 -2.50 -11.46
CA ASN A 109 -0.33 -1.62 -12.46
C ASN A 109 -0.28 -2.31 -13.82
N ILE A 110 -1.21 -1.95 -14.71
CA ILE A 110 -1.31 -2.51 -16.07
C ILE A 110 -0.17 -1.99 -16.97
N GLU A 111 0.33 -0.80 -16.66
CA GLU A 111 1.50 -0.17 -17.26
C GLU A 111 2.40 0.42 -16.18
N ASP A 112 3.63 0.78 -16.56
CA ASP A 112 4.51 1.60 -15.74
C ASP A 112 3.79 2.87 -15.27
N THR A 113 3.57 2.98 -13.97
CA THR A 113 2.70 3.99 -13.39
C THR A 113 3.49 4.96 -12.52
N ILE A 114 3.22 6.26 -12.70
CA ILE A 114 3.68 7.30 -11.79
C ILE A 114 2.47 7.83 -11.04
N TRP A 115 2.43 7.58 -9.74
CA TRP A 115 1.36 8.02 -8.86
C TRP A 115 1.89 9.08 -7.89
N VAL A 116 1.16 10.19 -7.77
CA VAL A 116 1.53 11.29 -6.88
C VAL A 116 0.42 11.52 -5.86
N THR A 117 0.80 11.71 -4.59
CA THR A 117 -0.12 12.11 -3.51
C THR A 117 0.38 13.38 -2.86
N CYS A 118 -0.53 14.28 -2.47
CA CYS A 118 -0.19 15.53 -1.77
C CYS A 118 -0.91 15.60 -0.44
N HIS A 119 -0.17 15.79 0.65
CA HIS A 119 -0.68 15.75 2.01
C HIS A 119 -0.41 17.07 2.71
N SER A 120 -1.32 17.47 3.61
CA SER A 120 -1.06 18.58 4.52
C SER A 120 0.09 18.22 5.47
N ASN A 121 0.98 19.18 5.69
CA ASN A 121 2.16 19.08 6.53
C ASN A 121 2.43 20.38 7.30
N PRO A 122 1.48 20.85 8.15
CA PRO A 122 1.54 22.18 8.76
C PRO A 122 2.78 22.39 9.64
N ASP A 123 3.28 21.31 10.24
CA ASP A 123 4.47 21.33 11.10
C ASP A 123 5.80 21.29 10.31
N ASN A 124 5.74 21.28 8.98
CA ASN A 124 6.91 21.22 8.08
C ASN A 124 7.89 20.08 8.40
N ILE A 125 7.34 18.89 8.70
CA ILE A 125 8.14 17.68 8.92
C ILE A 125 8.90 17.35 7.63
N GLU A 126 10.20 17.07 7.73
CA GLU A 126 11.06 16.70 6.59
C GLU A 126 11.50 15.22 6.60
N ASP A 127 11.18 14.46 7.66
CA ASP A 127 11.40 13.00 7.70
C ASP A 127 10.19 12.26 7.09
N PRO A 128 10.36 11.55 5.94
CA PRO A 128 9.30 10.75 5.35
C PRO A 128 8.73 9.69 6.29
N ASN A 129 9.53 9.11 7.19
CA ASN A 129 9.07 8.07 8.12
C ASN A 129 8.08 8.65 9.13
N GLU A 130 8.40 9.80 9.71
CA GLU A 130 7.52 10.51 10.64
C GLU A 130 6.20 10.92 9.95
N ILE A 131 6.28 11.40 8.70
CA ILE A 131 5.08 11.71 7.92
C ILE A 131 4.22 10.47 7.69
N VAL A 132 4.79 9.35 7.28
CA VAL A 132 4.02 8.11 7.04
C VAL A 132 3.28 7.68 8.31
N LEU A 133 3.94 7.72 9.47
CA LEU A 133 3.31 7.40 10.77
C LEU A 133 2.14 8.35 11.10
N ARG A 134 2.26 9.63 10.73
CA ARG A 134 1.17 10.61 10.88
C ARG A 134 0.00 10.34 9.92
N LEU A 135 0.29 9.95 8.68
CA LEU A 135 -0.69 9.81 7.60
C LEU A 135 -1.39 8.45 7.53
N SER A 136 -0.86 7.43 8.21
CA SER A 136 -1.36 6.05 8.11
C SER A 136 -1.58 5.38 9.46
N GLU A 137 -2.53 4.46 9.51
CA GLU A 137 -2.71 3.54 10.63
C GLU A 137 -1.60 2.48 10.61
N PRO A 138 -1.13 2.01 11.79
CA PRO A 138 -0.29 0.83 11.85
C PRO A 138 -0.97 -0.34 11.10
N ASN A 139 -0.20 -1.12 10.36
CA ASN A 139 -0.75 -2.32 9.75
C ASN A 139 -0.81 -3.41 10.81
N GLU A 140 -2.02 -3.78 11.17
CA GLU A 140 -2.31 -4.92 12.03
C GLU A 140 -2.68 -6.08 11.10
N ASN A 141 -1.74 -6.99 10.86
CA ASN A 141 -1.97 -8.20 10.08
C ASN A 141 -1.48 -9.40 10.91
N PRO A 142 -2.38 -10.31 11.33
CA PRO A 142 -2.05 -11.42 12.23
C PRO A 142 -1.13 -12.47 11.59
N LEU A 143 -0.99 -12.48 10.26
CA LEU A 143 -0.10 -13.37 9.52
C LEU A 143 1.33 -12.83 9.41
N ILE A 144 1.53 -11.55 9.74
CA ILE A 144 2.79 -10.86 9.52
C ILE A 144 3.53 -10.68 10.83
N ASP A 145 4.74 -11.23 10.89
CA ASP A 145 5.68 -10.92 11.96
C ASP A 145 6.31 -9.54 11.71
N THR A 146 5.78 -8.52 12.40
CA THR A 146 6.24 -7.12 12.26
C THR A 146 7.66 -6.88 12.79
N SER A 147 8.27 -7.85 13.50
CA SER A 147 9.67 -7.78 13.91
C SER A 147 10.64 -8.02 12.75
N LYS A 148 10.15 -8.61 11.65
CA LYS A 148 10.94 -8.97 10.48
C LYS A 148 11.05 -7.79 9.49
N PRO A 149 12.27 -7.42 9.04
CA PRO A 149 12.51 -6.28 8.15
C PRO A 149 11.76 -6.32 6.81
N GLU A 150 11.52 -7.51 6.26
CA GLU A 150 10.82 -7.75 4.99
C GLU A 150 9.33 -7.42 5.04
N PHE A 151 8.77 -7.35 6.26
CA PHE A 151 7.43 -6.90 6.57
C PHE A 151 7.41 -5.49 7.19
N SER A 152 8.57 -4.83 7.26
CA SER A 152 8.64 -3.38 7.49
C SER A 152 8.14 -2.65 6.25
N ILE A 153 6.83 -2.71 6.03
CA ILE A 153 6.08 -2.00 5.00
C ILE A 153 6.14 -0.46 5.15
N TRP A 154 6.87 0.02 6.17
CA TRP A 154 6.93 1.39 6.67
C TRP A 154 8.33 2.02 6.68
N LYS A 155 9.14 1.79 5.65
CA LYS A 155 10.42 2.49 5.51
C LYS A 155 10.36 3.46 4.34
N LYS A 156 11.03 4.60 4.50
CA LYS A 156 11.15 5.69 3.50
C LYS A 156 11.35 5.24 2.04
N GLU A 157 11.96 4.08 1.79
CA GLU A 157 12.27 3.59 0.43
C GLU A 157 11.49 2.34 0.02
N VAL A 158 10.60 1.83 0.87
CA VAL A 158 9.92 0.54 0.63
C VAL A 158 8.43 0.77 0.47
N SER A 159 7.88 0.27 -0.63
CA SER A 159 6.43 0.15 -0.82
C SER A 159 6.06 -1.34 -0.89
N PRO A 160 5.05 -1.82 -0.15
CA PRO A 160 4.66 -3.23 -0.14
C PRO A 160 4.18 -3.62 -1.54
N SER A 161 4.97 -4.44 -2.22
CA SER A 161 4.72 -4.78 -3.62
C SER A 161 5.27 -6.14 -4.03
N LEU A 162 4.60 -6.77 -4.98
CA LEU A 162 5.02 -8.02 -5.66
C LEU A 162 4.72 -7.93 -7.17
N ILE A 163 5.28 -8.84 -7.99
CA ILE A 163 4.89 -8.98 -9.40
C ILE A 163 3.65 -9.88 -9.48
N HIS A 164 2.60 -9.45 -10.19
CA HIS A 164 1.30 -10.14 -10.27
C HIS A 164 1.39 -11.63 -10.60
N LYS A 165 2.34 -12.05 -11.46
CA LYS A 165 2.56 -13.46 -11.82
C LYS A 165 2.96 -14.35 -10.63
N GLU A 166 3.39 -13.76 -9.53
CA GLU A 166 3.78 -14.43 -8.29
C GLU A 166 2.63 -14.48 -7.27
N LEU A 167 1.52 -13.78 -7.53
CA LEU A 167 0.34 -13.84 -6.66
C LEU A 167 -0.39 -15.17 -6.86
N GLN A 168 -0.47 -15.97 -5.80
CA GLN A 168 -1.19 -17.23 -5.78
C GLN A 168 -2.45 -17.09 -4.92
N ILE A 169 -3.56 -16.61 -5.51
CA ILE A 169 -4.85 -16.64 -4.81
C ILE A 169 -5.52 -17.98 -5.14
N ALA A 170 -5.79 -18.80 -4.12
CA ALA A 170 -6.58 -20.03 -4.23
C ALA A 170 -8.08 -19.71 -4.14
#